data_AF-A0A2T3FK44-F1
#
_entry.id   AF-A0A2T3FK44-F1
#
_cell.length_a   1.000
_cell.length_b   1.000
_cell.length_c   1.000
_cell.angle_alpha   90.00
_cell.angle_beta   90.00
_cell.angle_gamma   90.00
#
_symmetry.space_group_name_H-M   'P 1'
#
loop_
_entity.id
_entity.type
_entity.pdbx_description
1 polymer ?
#
loop_
_entity_poly.entity_id
_entity_poly.type
_entity_poly.pdbx_seq_one_letter_code
_entity_poly.pdbx_strand_id
1 'polypeptide(L)'
;MKTTIHTLKNEYKDNQTYLNEKQKLFQNLTYHMIEKELNNNNIDIRYKEVLDFYHQCFNTDETIAHFDEKYDQQLDQLGEKNEVFDDDALVYHIVKVIEHFEDIHQVADKNYIANDLLELIQKDHDYLDLLNKTKNIIKRLIKMNHEKNQDLQNTFNPYGIDLEQFFTRVFQDLAYVEVDSKLLKEIYDLIKELQKEYGLSLRYTEIRMDLLSTLIKDDPDCLDQEMKNICKEYPQFRFMLYYKVMTTLQQIGNNDLLKKYYQEINTCIPMNEEQKDLLEVIKEIFG
;
A
#
# COMPACT_ATOMS: atom_id res chain seq x y z
N MET A 1 -21.72 -31.33 -16.54
CA MET A 1 -20.43 -31.46 -17.26
C MET A 1 -20.35 -30.32 -18.26
N LYS A 2 -19.24 -29.58 -18.22
CA LYS A 2 -18.94 -28.29 -18.86
C LYS A 2 -19.73 -27.09 -18.33
N THR A 3 -19.35 -26.66 -17.13
CA THR A 3 -19.35 -25.26 -16.70
C THR A 3 -18.37 -24.54 -17.63
N THR A 4 -18.89 -23.83 -18.62
CA THR A 4 -18.04 -23.02 -19.50
C THR A 4 -18.00 -21.64 -18.86
N ILE A 5 -16.85 -21.31 -18.29
CA ILE A 5 -16.46 -19.95 -17.96
C ILE A 5 -16.48 -19.18 -19.29
N HIS A 6 -17.53 -18.41 -19.55
CA HIS A 6 -17.53 -17.46 -20.66
C HIS A 6 -16.82 -16.19 -20.17
N THR A 7 -15.48 -16.26 -20.15
CA THR A 7 -14.59 -15.09 -20.01
C THR A 7 -14.33 -14.52 -18.61
N LEU A 8 -14.49 -15.28 -17.52
CA LEU A 8 -13.76 -14.92 -16.29
C LEU A 8 -12.25 -15.29 -16.41
N LYS A 9 -11.43 -14.24 -16.55
CA LYS A 9 -10.12 -14.07 -15.88
C LYS A 9 -8.92 -14.98 -16.20
N ASN A 10 -8.96 -15.86 -17.21
CA ASN A 10 -7.78 -16.70 -17.51
C ASN A 10 -6.75 -16.10 -18.49
N GLU A 11 -7.10 -15.06 -19.27
CA GLU A 11 -6.14 -14.38 -20.15
C GLU A 11 -5.57 -13.09 -19.56
N TYR A 12 -6.33 -12.40 -18.70
CA TYR A 12 -5.91 -11.14 -18.07
C TYR A 12 -5.43 -11.37 -16.64
N LYS A 13 -4.19 -10.93 -16.35
CA LYS A 13 -3.56 -11.07 -15.02
C LYS A 13 -4.26 -10.25 -13.94
N ASP A 14 -4.99 -9.20 -14.32
CA ASP A 14 -5.67 -8.27 -13.42
C ASP A 14 -6.84 -7.56 -14.13
N ASN A 15 -7.82 -7.10 -13.35
CA ASN A 15 -9.02 -6.43 -13.86
C ASN A 15 -8.71 -5.08 -14.53
N GLN A 16 -7.60 -4.42 -14.19
CA GLN A 16 -7.24 -3.12 -14.77
C GLN A 16 -6.78 -3.27 -16.23
N THR A 17 -5.97 -4.29 -16.53
CA THR A 17 -5.55 -4.62 -17.91
C THR A 17 -6.77 -4.88 -18.79
N TYR A 18 -7.70 -5.69 -18.28
CA TYR A 18 -8.97 -5.98 -18.94
C TYR A 18 -9.81 -4.72 -19.17
N LEU A 19 -9.98 -3.88 -18.14
CA LEU A 19 -10.73 -2.62 -18.25
C LEU A 19 -10.13 -1.68 -19.29
N ASN A 20 -8.81 -1.55 -19.36
CA ASN A 20 -8.12 -0.68 -20.33
C ASN A 20 -8.36 -1.13 -21.78
N GLU A 21 -8.40 -2.44 -22.04
CA GLU A 21 -8.68 -2.97 -23.38
C GLU A 21 -10.16 -2.79 -23.76
N LYS A 22 -11.06 -3.10 -22.83
CA LYS A 22 -12.51 -2.95 -23.02
C LYS A 22 -12.96 -1.50 -23.00
N GLN A 23 -12.15 -0.58 -22.48
CA GLN A 23 -12.45 0.86 -22.52
C GLN A 23 -12.65 1.36 -23.96
N LYS A 24 -11.96 0.80 -24.95
CA LYS A 24 -12.20 1.13 -26.37
C LYS A 24 -13.57 0.69 -26.87
N LEU A 25 -14.07 -0.44 -26.36
CA LEU A 25 -15.38 -0.98 -26.71
C LEU A 25 -16.51 -0.11 -26.14
N PHE A 26 -16.35 0.35 -24.89
CA PHE A 26 -17.36 1.14 -24.18
C PHE A 26 -17.09 2.65 -24.18
N GLN A 27 -16.13 3.13 -24.95
CA GLN A 27 -15.59 4.51 -24.90
C GLN A 27 -16.65 5.62 -25.07
N ASN A 28 -17.74 5.31 -25.78
CA ASN A 28 -18.84 6.24 -26.04
C ASN A 28 -20.09 5.98 -25.19
N LEU A 29 -20.02 5.05 -24.24
CA LEU A 29 -21.15 4.65 -23.40
C LEU A 29 -20.96 5.14 -21.98
N THR A 30 -22.00 5.82 -21.46
CA THR A 30 -22.06 6.17 -20.04
C THR A 30 -22.54 4.96 -19.23
N TYR A 31 -22.23 4.93 -17.92
CA TYR A 31 -22.72 3.86 -17.05
C TYR A 31 -24.26 3.74 -17.10
N HIS A 32 -24.99 4.85 -17.27
CA HIS A 32 -26.45 4.88 -17.37
C HIS A 32 -26.98 4.34 -18.71
N MET A 33 -26.23 4.52 -19.81
CA MET A 33 -26.57 3.90 -21.09
C MET A 33 -26.44 2.37 -21.01
N ILE A 34 -25.39 1.89 -20.34
CA ILE A 34 -25.16 0.45 -20.13
C ILE A 34 -26.20 -0.11 -19.17
N GLU A 35 -26.47 0.57 -18.06
CA GLU A 35 -27.53 0.21 -17.10
C GLU A 35 -28.88 0.04 -17.81
N LYS A 36 -29.24 1.00 -18.67
CA LYS A 36 -30.49 0.94 -19.44
C LYS A 36 -30.53 -0.27 -20.36
N GLU A 37 -29.42 -0.59 -21.03
CA GLU A 37 -29.37 -1.74 -21.93
C GLU A 37 -29.43 -3.07 -21.18
N LEU A 38 -28.72 -3.20 -20.05
CA LEU A 38 -28.82 -4.36 -19.16
C LEU A 38 -30.26 -4.54 -18.64
N ASN A 39 -30.90 -3.45 -18.20
CA ASN A 39 -32.29 -3.47 -17.72
C ASN A 39 -33.29 -3.87 -18.81
N ASN A 40 -33.10 -3.42 -20.07
CA ASN A 40 -33.92 -3.84 -21.21
C ASN A 40 -33.84 -5.36 -21.47
N ASN A 41 -32.76 -5.99 -21.01
CA ASN A 41 -32.50 -7.42 -21.17
C ASN A 41 -32.73 -8.22 -19.87
N ASN A 42 -33.57 -7.69 -18.96
CA ASN A 42 -33.95 -8.32 -17.69
C ASN A 42 -32.81 -8.54 -16.69
N ILE A 43 -31.72 -7.78 -16.82
CA ILE A 43 -30.66 -7.67 -15.81
C ILE A 43 -30.96 -6.38 -15.04
N ASP A 44 -31.83 -6.47 -14.03
CA ASP A 44 -32.25 -5.34 -13.18
C ASP A 44 -31.11 -4.93 -12.24
N ILE A 45 -30.06 -4.33 -12.80
CA ILE A 45 -28.94 -3.79 -12.04
C ILE A 45 -29.10 -2.28 -11.94
N ARG A 46 -29.03 -1.79 -10.71
CA ARG A 46 -29.16 -0.36 -10.41
C ARG A 46 -27.90 0.11 -9.74
N TYR A 47 -27.36 1.26 -10.16
CA TYR A 47 -26.16 1.83 -9.58
C TYR A 47 -26.21 1.91 -8.04
N LYS A 48 -27.40 2.16 -7.47
CA LYS A 48 -27.58 2.21 -6.01
C LYS A 48 -27.34 0.85 -5.35
N GLU A 49 -27.80 -0.25 -5.95
CA GLU A 49 -27.54 -1.59 -5.41
C GLU A 49 -26.05 -1.94 -5.52
N VAL A 50 -25.42 -1.52 -6.61
CA VAL A 50 -23.96 -1.69 -6.79
C VAL A 50 -23.19 -0.96 -5.68
N LEU A 51 -23.52 0.30 -5.41
CA LEU A 51 -22.89 1.07 -4.34
C LEU A 51 -23.19 0.52 -2.95
N ASP A 52 -24.45 0.15 -2.68
CA ASP A 52 -24.87 -0.41 -1.39
C ASP A 52 -24.12 -1.72 -1.10
N PHE A 53 -23.83 -2.55 -2.10
CA PHE A 53 -22.98 -3.73 -1.94
C PHE A 53 -21.50 -3.37 -1.84
N TYR A 54 -21.00 -2.51 -2.72
CA TYR A 54 -19.61 -2.06 -2.71
C TYR A 54 -19.20 -1.49 -1.36
N HIS A 55 -20.03 -0.66 -0.71
CA HIS A 55 -19.73 -0.10 0.61
C HIS A 55 -19.69 -1.13 1.75
N GLN A 56 -20.19 -2.35 1.53
CA GLN A 56 -20.08 -3.43 2.52
C GLN A 56 -18.69 -4.08 2.50
N CYS A 57 -18.02 -4.12 1.34
CA CYS A 57 -16.74 -4.81 1.19
C CYS A 57 -15.56 -3.92 0.79
N PHE A 58 -15.83 -2.74 0.21
CA PHE A 58 -14.86 -1.86 -0.46
C PHE A 58 -13.93 -2.63 -1.43
N ASN A 59 -14.50 -3.58 -2.15
CA ASN A 59 -13.78 -4.48 -3.04
C ASN A 59 -14.53 -4.62 -4.37
N THR A 60 -13.97 -4.02 -5.41
CA THR A 60 -14.52 -4.04 -6.77
C THR A 60 -14.61 -5.46 -7.33
N ASP A 61 -13.63 -6.32 -7.05
CA ASP A 61 -13.63 -7.69 -7.57
C ASP A 61 -14.74 -8.54 -6.95
N GLU A 62 -14.97 -8.38 -5.64
CA GLU A 62 -16.07 -9.04 -4.93
C GLU A 62 -17.43 -8.50 -5.38
N THR A 63 -17.52 -7.19 -5.62
CA THR A 63 -18.74 -6.56 -6.15
C THR A 63 -19.07 -7.10 -7.52
N ILE A 64 -18.07 -7.19 -8.42
CA ILE A 64 -18.23 -7.81 -9.74
C ILE A 64 -18.70 -9.25 -9.59
N ALA A 65 -17.97 -10.07 -8.81
CA ALA A 65 -18.31 -11.48 -8.65
C ALA A 65 -19.72 -11.71 -8.09
N HIS A 66 -20.18 -10.86 -7.18
CA HIS A 66 -21.53 -10.94 -6.63
C HIS A 66 -22.62 -10.72 -7.69
N PHE A 67 -22.48 -9.67 -8.49
CA PHE A 67 -23.47 -9.36 -9.52
C PHE A 67 -23.38 -10.28 -10.74
N ASP A 68 -22.17 -10.74 -11.05
CA ASP A 68 -21.91 -11.76 -12.07
C ASP A 68 -22.66 -13.05 -11.73
N GLU A 69 -22.47 -13.59 -10.52
CA GLU A 69 -23.20 -14.77 -10.04
C GLU A 69 -24.72 -14.54 -9.99
N LYS A 70 -25.16 -13.34 -9.63
CA LYS A 70 -26.60 -12.98 -9.57
C LYS A 70 -27.26 -13.01 -10.95
N TYR A 71 -26.54 -12.69 -12.02
CA TYR A 71 -27.08 -12.50 -13.37
C TYR A 71 -26.48 -13.42 -14.45
N ASP A 72 -25.64 -14.39 -14.07
CA ASP A 72 -24.93 -15.37 -14.91
C ASP A 72 -25.75 -15.87 -16.11
N GLN A 73 -26.93 -16.45 -15.84
CA GLN A 73 -27.78 -17.00 -16.91
C GLN A 73 -28.35 -15.95 -17.87
N GLN A 74 -28.59 -14.73 -17.40
CA GLN A 74 -29.08 -13.63 -18.23
C GLN A 74 -27.95 -13.02 -19.07
N LEU A 75 -26.75 -12.94 -18.51
CA LEU A 75 -25.56 -12.45 -19.20
C LEU A 75 -25.14 -13.41 -20.31
N ASP A 76 -25.13 -14.72 -20.05
CA ASP A 76 -24.89 -15.77 -21.07
C ASP A 76 -25.85 -15.60 -22.27
N GLN A 77 -27.15 -15.48 -21.98
CA GLN A 77 -28.18 -15.31 -23.03
C GLN A 77 -28.06 -13.99 -23.79
N LEU A 78 -27.50 -12.95 -23.17
CA LEU A 78 -27.30 -11.66 -23.80
C LEU A 78 -26.04 -11.67 -24.68
N GLY A 79 -24.95 -12.26 -24.20
CA GLY A 79 -23.71 -12.45 -24.94
C GLY A 79 -23.90 -13.26 -26.22
N GLU A 80 -24.77 -14.28 -26.21
CA GLU A 80 -25.13 -15.03 -27.44
C GLU A 80 -25.81 -14.15 -28.51
N LYS A 81 -26.48 -13.06 -28.11
CA LYS A 81 -27.23 -12.16 -29.01
C LYS A 81 -26.46 -10.90 -29.36
N ASN A 82 -25.56 -10.46 -28.49
CA ASN A 82 -24.84 -9.20 -28.60
C ASN A 82 -23.45 -9.32 -27.95
N GLU A 83 -22.43 -9.50 -28.79
CA GLU A 83 -21.02 -9.63 -28.37
C GLU A 83 -20.47 -8.39 -27.62
N VAL A 84 -21.22 -7.29 -27.54
CA VAL A 84 -20.82 -6.06 -26.82
C VAL A 84 -21.43 -5.99 -25.43
N PHE A 85 -22.56 -6.67 -25.18
CA PHE A 85 -23.30 -6.61 -23.93
C PHE A 85 -23.35 -7.99 -23.29
N ASP A 86 -22.22 -8.43 -22.76
CA ASP A 86 -22.05 -9.66 -22.00
C ASP A 86 -21.54 -9.32 -20.58
N ASP A 87 -20.82 -10.24 -19.94
CA ASP A 87 -20.15 -10.03 -18.66
C ASP A 87 -19.29 -8.75 -18.67
N ASP A 88 -18.73 -8.37 -19.83
CA ASP A 88 -17.90 -7.18 -19.94
C ASP A 88 -18.68 -5.88 -19.72
N ALA A 89 -19.93 -5.84 -20.18
CA ALA A 89 -20.80 -4.70 -19.94
C ALA A 89 -21.17 -4.58 -18.45
N LEU A 90 -21.35 -5.71 -17.75
CA LEU A 90 -21.58 -5.73 -16.31
C LEU A 90 -20.36 -5.17 -15.57
N VAL A 91 -19.17 -5.71 -15.86
CA VAL A 91 -17.91 -5.27 -15.23
C VAL A 91 -17.70 -3.77 -15.45
N TYR A 92 -17.86 -3.30 -16.69
CA TYR A 92 -17.69 -1.89 -17.02
C TYR A 92 -18.72 -1.01 -16.30
N HIS A 93 -19.99 -1.44 -16.25
CA HIS A 93 -21.04 -0.71 -15.52
C HIS A 93 -20.67 -0.54 -14.03
N ILE A 94 -20.29 -1.63 -13.36
CA ILE A 94 -19.93 -1.60 -11.93
C ILE A 94 -18.75 -0.66 -11.67
N VAL A 95 -17.68 -0.79 -12.45
CA VAL A 95 -16.48 0.06 -12.30
C VAL A 95 -16.82 1.52 -12.53
N LYS A 96 -17.61 1.85 -13.57
CA LYS A 96 -17.99 3.24 -13.83
C LYS A 96 -18.97 3.81 -12.81
N VAL A 97 -19.82 2.99 -12.21
CA VAL A 97 -20.63 3.42 -11.07
C VAL A 97 -19.74 3.81 -9.90
N ILE A 98 -18.79 2.94 -9.51
CA ILE A 98 -17.88 3.23 -8.40
C ILE A 98 -17.05 4.49 -8.69
N GLU A 99 -16.39 4.56 -9.85
CA GLU A 99 -15.59 5.73 -10.26
C GLU A 99 -16.39 7.04 -10.34
N HIS A 100 -17.70 6.97 -10.58
CA HIS A 100 -18.55 8.16 -10.68
C HIS A 100 -18.97 8.69 -9.31
N PHE A 101 -19.23 7.80 -8.35
CA PHE A 101 -19.81 8.17 -7.06
C PHE A 101 -18.81 8.17 -5.90
N GLU A 102 -17.68 7.48 -6.02
CA GLU A 102 -16.64 7.42 -5.00
C GLU A 102 -15.42 8.25 -5.37
N ASP A 103 -14.77 8.83 -4.36
CA ASP A 103 -13.40 9.31 -4.51
C ASP A 103 -12.45 8.12 -4.48
N ILE A 104 -12.12 7.61 -5.67
CA ILE A 104 -11.30 6.40 -5.84
C ILE A 104 -9.90 6.52 -5.24
N HIS A 105 -9.41 7.74 -4.99
CA HIS A 105 -8.13 7.98 -4.32
C HIS A 105 -8.24 7.95 -2.79
N GLN A 106 -9.43 7.75 -2.22
CA GLN A 106 -9.69 7.69 -0.78
C GLN A 106 -10.21 6.33 -0.29
N VAL A 107 -10.72 5.49 -1.20
CA VAL A 107 -11.30 4.17 -0.86
C VAL A 107 -10.23 3.09 -0.65
N ALA A 108 -10.46 2.17 0.28
CA ALA A 108 -9.53 1.08 0.63
C ALA A 108 -9.67 -0.15 -0.30
N ASP A 109 -9.80 0.09 -1.60
CA ASP A 109 -9.91 -0.95 -2.62
C ASP A 109 -8.54 -1.23 -3.26
N LYS A 110 -8.15 -2.50 -3.32
CA LYS A 110 -6.87 -2.94 -3.87
C LYS A 110 -6.63 -2.46 -5.31
N ASN A 111 -7.66 -2.41 -6.15
CA ASN A 111 -7.51 -2.04 -7.57
C ASN A 111 -7.10 -0.57 -7.70
N TYR A 112 -7.79 0.31 -6.97
CA TYR A 112 -7.48 1.73 -7.00
C TYR A 112 -6.18 2.06 -6.26
N ILE A 113 -5.83 1.32 -5.20
CA ILE A 113 -4.52 1.46 -4.54
C ILE A 113 -3.41 1.04 -5.50
N ALA A 114 -3.58 -0.08 -6.23
CA ALA A 114 -2.60 -0.55 -7.20
C ALA A 114 -2.37 0.49 -8.31
N ASN A 115 -3.42 1.12 -8.81
CA ASN A 115 -3.31 2.21 -9.80
C ASN A 115 -2.50 3.39 -9.29
N ASP A 116 -2.77 3.86 -8.06
CA ASP A 116 -2.02 4.95 -7.46
C ASP A 116 -0.54 4.59 -7.23
N LEU A 117 -0.27 3.34 -6.82
CA LEU A 117 1.10 2.82 -6.69
C LEU A 117 1.82 2.79 -8.05
N LEU A 118 1.19 2.29 -9.10
CA LEU A 118 1.77 2.26 -10.45
C LEU A 118 2.05 3.67 -10.97
N GLU A 119 1.15 4.62 -10.74
CA GLU A 119 1.39 6.02 -11.09
C GLU A 119 2.60 6.60 -10.36
N LEU A 120 2.75 6.30 -9.07
CA LEU A 120 3.90 6.72 -8.28
C LEU A 120 5.22 6.08 -8.74
N ILE A 121 5.18 4.84 -9.21
CA ILE A 121 6.35 4.12 -9.70
C ILE A 121 6.81 4.62 -11.07
N GLN A 122 5.86 4.93 -11.96
CA GLN A 122 6.12 5.18 -13.38
C GLN A 122 6.41 6.64 -13.72
N LYS A 123 5.94 7.58 -12.91
CA LYS A 123 6.11 9.02 -13.15
C LYS A 123 7.09 9.63 -12.17
N ASP A 124 7.70 10.74 -12.58
CA ASP A 124 8.46 11.59 -11.66
C ASP A 124 7.48 12.42 -10.82
N HIS A 125 7.79 12.54 -9.53
CA HIS A 125 7.01 13.33 -8.57
C HIS A 125 7.95 14.25 -7.80
N ASP A 126 7.46 15.42 -7.41
CA ASP A 126 8.11 16.19 -6.35
C ASP A 126 8.14 15.34 -5.06
N TYR A 127 9.20 15.46 -4.27
CA TYR A 127 9.38 14.60 -3.11
C TYR A 127 8.27 14.80 -2.05
N LEU A 128 7.80 16.03 -1.86
CA LEU A 128 6.70 16.31 -0.92
C LEU A 128 5.38 15.72 -1.43
N ASP A 129 5.14 15.77 -2.74
CA ASP A 129 3.98 15.13 -3.36
C ASP A 129 4.05 13.59 -3.22
N LEU A 130 5.22 13.01 -3.49
CA LEU A 130 5.47 11.57 -3.30
C LEU A 130 5.17 11.13 -1.86
N LEU A 131 5.65 11.87 -0.86
CA LEU A 131 5.39 11.56 0.55
C LEU A 131 3.90 11.68 0.91
N ASN A 132 3.21 12.72 0.44
CA ASN A 132 1.78 12.89 0.73
C ASN A 132 0.92 11.81 0.08
N LYS A 133 1.20 11.45 -1.17
CA LYS A 133 0.52 10.35 -1.86
C LYS A 133 0.83 9.01 -1.21
N THR A 134 2.08 8.76 -0.85
CA THR A 134 2.48 7.53 -0.12
C THR A 134 1.79 7.45 1.23
N LYS A 135 1.70 8.56 1.98
CA LYS A 135 0.94 8.64 3.23
C LYS A 135 -0.53 8.23 3.04
N ASN A 136 -1.17 8.73 1.99
CA ASN A 136 -2.56 8.39 1.67
C ASN A 136 -2.70 6.89 1.33
N ILE A 137 -1.77 6.35 0.53
CA ILE A 137 -1.74 4.92 0.21
C ILE A 137 -1.62 4.08 1.49
N ILE A 138 -0.70 4.39 2.41
CA ILE A 138 -0.55 3.64 3.66
C ILE A 138 -1.85 3.64 4.47
N LYS A 139 -2.54 4.79 4.58
CA LYS A 139 -3.84 4.88 5.26
C LYS A 139 -4.88 3.95 4.65
N ARG A 140 -4.88 3.82 3.33
CA ARG A 140 -5.82 2.97 2.61
C ARG A 140 -5.46 1.50 2.75
N LEU A 141 -4.16 1.16 2.67
CA LEU A 141 -3.65 -0.19 2.93
C LEU A 141 -4.10 -0.68 4.31
N ILE A 142 -3.91 0.09 5.38
CA ILE A 142 -4.34 -0.27 6.74
C ILE A 142 -5.85 -0.58 6.82
N LYS A 143 -6.67 0.13 6.04
CA LYS A 143 -8.14 0.00 6.04
C LYS A 143 -8.67 -1.07 5.10
N MET A 144 -7.82 -1.70 4.30
CA MET A 144 -8.28 -2.71 3.36
C MET A 144 -8.97 -3.84 4.11
N ASN A 145 -10.08 -4.33 3.56
CA ASN A 145 -10.71 -5.54 4.09
C ASN A 145 -9.83 -6.74 3.73
N HIS A 146 -9.21 -7.36 4.73
CA HIS A 146 -8.28 -8.48 4.54
C HIS A 146 -8.36 -9.46 5.70
N GLU A 147 -7.97 -10.71 5.45
CA GLU A 147 -7.84 -11.68 6.53
C GLU A 147 -6.61 -11.36 7.38
N LYS A 148 -6.71 -11.50 8.70
CA LYS A 148 -5.57 -11.27 9.60
C LYS A 148 -4.39 -12.15 9.20
N ASN A 149 -3.19 -11.57 9.11
CA ASN A 149 -1.96 -12.20 8.66
C ASN A 149 -1.93 -12.59 7.18
N GLN A 150 -2.86 -12.07 6.36
CA GLN A 150 -2.71 -12.13 4.92
C GLN A 150 -1.44 -11.37 4.54
N ASP A 151 -0.62 -11.99 3.72
CA ASP A 151 0.58 -11.35 3.18
C ASP A 151 0.15 -10.22 2.23
N LEU A 152 0.43 -8.99 2.64
CA LEU A 152 0.10 -7.79 1.87
C LEU A 152 0.74 -7.81 0.48
N GLN A 153 1.96 -8.34 0.35
CA GLN A 153 2.66 -8.43 -0.93
C GLN A 153 1.89 -9.29 -1.94
N ASN A 154 1.26 -10.38 -1.48
CA ASN A 154 0.49 -11.26 -2.35
C ASN A 154 -0.73 -10.60 -2.98
N THR A 155 -1.31 -9.58 -2.32
CA THR A 155 -2.40 -8.79 -2.87
C THR A 155 -1.97 -7.98 -4.09
N PHE A 156 -0.71 -7.52 -4.12
CA PHE A 156 -0.20 -6.62 -5.15
C PHE A 156 0.69 -7.29 -6.21
N ASN A 157 1.11 -8.55 -5.97
CA ASN A 157 1.83 -9.38 -6.93
C ASN A 157 1.15 -9.47 -8.33
N PRO A 158 -0.18 -9.65 -8.45
CA PRO A 158 -0.84 -9.71 -9.77
C PRO A 158 -0.65 -8.44 -10.62
N TYR A 159 -0.50 -7.28 -9.98
CA TYR A 159 -0.25 -5.99 -10.63
C TYR A 159 1.22 -5.74 -10.94
N GLY A 160 2.12 -6.67 -10.59
CA GLY A 160 3.57 -6.53 -10.77
C GLY A 160 4.20 -5.49 -9.84
N ILE A 161 3.61 -5.23 -8.68
CA ILE A 161 4.08 -4.23 -7.72
C ILE A 161 4.83 -4.92 -6.59
N ASP A 162 6.10 -4.55 -6.40
CA ASP A 162 6.88 -4.88 -5.21
C ASP A 162 6.72 -3.76 -4.18
N LEU A 163 5.95 -4.02 -3.10
CA LEU A 163 5.67 -3.02 -2.08
C LEU A 163 6.89 -2.70 -1.23
N GLU A 164 7.72 -3.70 -0.91
CA GLU A 164 8.93 -3.47 -0.12
C GLU A 164 9.93 -2.60 -0.88
N GLN A 165 10.10 -2.86 -2.17
CA GLN A 165 10.92 -2.04 -3.05
C GLN A 165 10.34 -0.64 -3.23
N PHE A 166 9.01 -0.51 -3.37
CA PHE A 166 8.34 0.78 -3.45
C PHE A 166 8.63 1.63 -2.21
N PHE A 167 8.32 1.14 -1.01
CA PHE A 167 8.55 1.90 0.22
C PHE A 167 10.03 2.20 0.45
N THR A 168 10.91 1.24 0.14
CA THR A 168 12.36 1.47 0.15
C THR A 168 12.74 2.70 -0.68
N ARG A 169 12.28 2.76 -1.93
CA ARG A 169 12.60 3.85 -2.85
C ARG A 169 12.06 5.19 -2.36
N VAL A 170 10.85 5.21 -1.78
CA VAL A 170 10.26 6.44 -1.24
C VAL A 170 11.13 7.02 -0.11
N PHE A 171 11.64 6.17 0.79
CA PHE A 171 12.30 6.62 2.01
C PHE A 171 13.84 6.62 1.95
N GLN A 172 14.47 6.10 0.89
CA GLN A 172 15.93 5.99 0.80
C GLN A 172 16.67 7.33 0.90
N ASP A 173 16.09 8.41 0.35
CA ASP A 173 16.74 9.73 0.23
C ASP A 173 16.25 10.73 1.29
N LEU A 174 15.45 10.27 2.25
CA LEU A 174 14.78 11.11 3.25
C LEU A 174 15.76 11.97 4.05
N ALA A 175 16.96 11.45 4.34
CA ALA A 175 17.98 12.14 5.12
C ALA A 175 18.51 13.43 4.46
N TYR A 176 18.33 13.57 3.14
CA TYR A 176 18.84 14.68 2.33
C TYR A 176 17.78 15.71 1.93
N VAL A 177 16.53 15.51 2.35
CA VAL A 177 15.41 16.41 2.01
C VAL A 177 14.89 17.09 3.27
N GLU A 178 14.61 18.39 3.17
CA GLU A 178 13.87 19.10 4.22
C GLU A 178 12.39 18.73 4.15
N VAL A 179 11.92 18.01 5.16
CA VAL A 179 10.52 17.59 5.28
C VAL A 179 9.99 18.04 6.64
N ASP A 180 8.77 18.54 6.64
CA ASP A 180 8.06 18.93 7.86
C ASP A 180 7.97 17.76 8.86
N SER A 181 8.40 18.00 10.10
CA SER A 181 8.48 16.97 11.15
C SER A 181 7.12 16.40 11.53
N LYS A 182 6.03 17.17 11.39
CA LYS A 182 4.67 16.67 11.63
C LYS A 182 4.26 15.67 10.54
N LEU A 183 4.58 15.95 9.27
CA LEU A 183 4.35 15.00 8.18
C LEU A 183 5.14 13.70 8.40
N LEU A 184 6.42 13.79 8.76
CA LEU A 184 7.25 12.61 9.04
C LEU A 184 6.71 11.77 10.18
N LYS A 185 6.23 12.43 11.26
CA LYS A 185 5.63 11.75 12.40
C LYS A 185 4.34 11.02 12.03
N GLU A 186 3.48 11.66 11.23
CA GLU A 186 2.28 11.00 10.69
C GLU A 186 2.63 9.76 9.86
N ILE A 187 3.64 9.85 8.98
CA ILE A 187 4.09 8.71 8.17
C ILE A 187 4.69 7.61 9.05
N TYR A 188 5.49 7.96 10.04
CA TYR A 188 6.08 7.01 11.00
C TYR A 188 4.99 6.19 11.72
N ASP A 189 3.98 6.87 12.28
CA ASP A 189 2.89 6.23 13.00
C ASP A 189 2.08 5.30 12.08
N LEU A 190 1.86 5.71 10.82
CA LEU A 190 1.20 4.91 9.81
C LEU A 190 1.99 3.68 9.40
N ILE A 191 3.31 3.78 9.19
CA ILE A 191 4.15 2.62 8.88
C ILE A 191 4.16 1.63 10.07
N LYS A 192 4.19 2.14 11.30
CA LYS A 192 4.10 1.32 12.51
C LYS A 192 2.76 0.57 12.59
N GLU A 193 1.66 1.25 12.30
CA GLU A 193 0.32 0.63 12.26
C GLU A 193 0.22 -0.41 11.14
N LEU A 194 0.69 -0.08 9.93
CA LEU A 194 0.72 -1.00 8.79
C LEU A 194 1.55 -2.26 9.10
N GLN A 195 2.74 -2.08 9.67
CA GLN A 195 3.62 -3.19 10.07
C GLN A 195 2.92 -4.12 11.06
N LYS A 196 2.20 -3.57 12.03
CA LYS A 196 1.47 -4.33 13.03
C LYS A 196 0.29 -5.09 12.43
N GLU A 197 -0.47 -4.45 11.54
CA GLU A 197 -1.67 -5.02 10.93
C GLU A 197 -1.34 -6.25 10.07
N TYR A 198 -0.25 -6.16 9.29
CA TYR A 198 0.13 -7.21 8.33
C TYR A 198 1.27 -8.11 8.79
N GLY A 199 1.81 -7.90 9.99
CA GLY A 199 2.98 -8.67 10.48
C GLY A 199 4.20 -8.52 9.57
N LEU A 200 4.42 -7.31 9.04
CA LEU A 200 5.39 -7.08 7.96
C LEU A 200 6.84 -7.33 8.39
N SER A 201 7.65 -7.60 7.37
CA SER A 201 9.03 -8.01 7.48
C SER A 201 9.93 -7.01 8.21
N LEU A 202 11.16 -7.49 8.44
CA LEU A 202 12.28 -6.72 8.97
C LEU A 202 12.53 -5.41 8.21
N ARG A 203 12.19 -5.34 6.92
CA ARG A 203 12.43 -4.16 6.07
C ARG A 203 11.63 -2.94 6.51
N TYR A 204 10.40 -3.13 6.99
CA TYR A 204 9.57 -2.03 7.51
C TYR A 204 10.11 -1.50 8.83
N THR A 205 10.79 -2.34 9.62
CA THR A 205 11.51 -1.85 10.80
C THR A 205 12.65 -0.93 10.38
N GLU A 206 13.42 -1.25 9.34
CA GLU A 206 14.50 -0.39 8.81
C GLU A 206 13.97 0.97 8.35
N ILE A 207 12.87 0.97 7.58
CA ILE A 207 12.18 2.21 7.15
C ILE A 207 11.75 3.05 8.37
N ARG A 208 11.21 2.42 9.42
CA ARG A 208 10.89 3.13 10.67
C ARG A 208 12.14 3.74 11.31
N MET A 209 13.31 3.09 11.24
CA MET A 209 14.56 3.66 11.75
C MET A 209 15.01 4.86 10.92
N ASP A 210 14.90 4.80 9.59
CA ASP A 210 15.19 5.93 8.69
C ASP A 210 14.32 7.16 9.03
N LEU A 211 13.01 6.96 9.16
CA LEU A 211 12.06 8.00 9.56
C LEU A 211 12.40 8.57 10.95
N LEU A 212 12.64 7.69 11.94
CA LEU A 212 12.98 8.12 13.30
C LEU A 212 14.29 8.91 13.31
N SER A 213 15.31 8.48 12.57
CA SER A 213 16.59 9.19 12.49
C SER A 213 16.45 10.61 11.94
N THR A 214 15.52 10.79 10.98
CA THR A 214 15.23 12.12 10.43
C THR A 214 14.49 12.99 11.45
N LEU A 215 13.51 12.43 12.16
CA LEU A 215 12.75 13.13 13.21
C LEU A 215 13.61 13.63 14.38
N ILE A 216 14.66 12.88 14.76
CA ILE A 216 15.58 13.27 15.85
C ILE A 216 16.23 14.63 15.60
N LYS A 217 16.44 15.01 14.33
CA LYS A 217 17.03 16.31 13.97
C LYS A 217 16.19 17.46 14.54
N ASP A 218 14.87 17.28 14.62
CA ASP A 218 13.91 18.32 14.99
C ASP A 218 13.32 18.12 16.41
N ASP A 219 13.10 16.87 16.84
CA ASP A 219 12.50 16.52 18.14
C ASP A 219 13.24 15.35 18.81
N PRO A 220 14.31 15.61 19.57
CA PRO A 220 15.10 14.56 20.20
C PRO A 220 14.35 13.76 21.29
N ASP A 221 13.25 14.28 21.83
CA ASP A 221 12.48 13.64 22.90
C ASP A 221 11.63 12.46 22.39
N CYS A 222 11.36 12.39 21.08
CA CYS A 222 10.62 11.27 20.47
C CYS A 222 11.43 9.95 20.46
N LEU A 223 12.74 10.03 20.72
CA LEU A 223 13.70 8.97 20.48
C LEU A 223 13.66 7.86 21.54
N ASP A 224 13.75 8.22 22.82
CA ASP A 224 14.01 7.25 23.90
C ASP A 224 12.94 6.17 24.02
N GLN A 225 11.67 6.59 24.03
CA GLN A 225 10.56 5.66 24.22
C GLN A 225 10.43 4.74 23.01
N GLU A 226 10.66 5.27 21.82
CA GLU A 226 10.42 4.55 20.59
C GLU A 226 11.56 3.61 20.24
N MET A 227 12.79 3.97 20.58
CA MET A 227 13.94 3.07 20.60
C MET A 227 13.70 1.88 21.53
N LYS A 228 13.21 2.13 22.76
CA LYS A 228 12.89 1.04 23.70
C LYS A 228 11.80 0.12 23.16
N ASN A 229 10.79 0.67 22.49
CA ASN A 229 9.71 -0.10 21.89
C ASN A 229 10.24 -0.99 20.74
N ILE A 230 10.99 -0.42 19.78
CA ILE A 230 11.56 -1.17 18.66
C ILE A 230 12.54 -2.24 19.17
N CYS A 231 13.43 -1.90 20.11
CA CYS A 231 14.39 -2.88 20.66
C CYS A 231 13.71 -4.01 21.45
N LYS A 232 12.53 -3.76 22.02
CA LYS A 232 11.74 -4.80 22.71
C LYS A 232 11.02 -5.70 21.71
N GLU A 233 10.44 -5.12 20.66
CA GLU A 233 9.72 -5.86 19.61
C GLU A 233 10.67 -6.61 18.68
N TYR A 234 11.83 -6.03 18.37
CA TYR A 234 12.83 -6.55 17.43
C TYR A 234 14.26 -6.49 18.01
N PRO A 235 14.59 -7.37 18.98
CA PRO A 235 15.90 -7.35 19.65
C PRO A 235 17.10 -7.48 18.70
N GLN A 236 16.93 -8.19 17.58
CA GLN A 236 17.97 -8.38 16.55
C GLN A 236 18.43 -7.09 15.88
N PHE A 237 17.62 -6.03 15.92
CA PHE A 237 17.95 -4.74 15.33
C PHE A 237 18.54 -3.73 16.31
N ARG A 238 18.63 -4.10 17.59
CA ARG A 238 19.06 -3.20 18.65
C ARG A 238 20.41 -2.53 18.33
N PHE A 239 21.39 -3.31 17.85
CA PHE A 239 22.71 -2.77 17.49
C PHE A 239 22.63 -1.76 16.34
N MET A 240 22.02 -2.15 15.21
CA MET A 240 21.93 -1.30 14.02
C MET A 240 21.14 -0.01 14.28
N LEU A 241 20.08 -0.12 15.09
CA LEU A 241 19.26 1.01 15.47
C LEU A 241 20.06 2.02 16.31
N TYR A 242 20.75 1.57 17.37
CA TYR A 242 21.61 2.48 18.15
C TYR A 242 22.74 3.08 17.32
N TYR A 243 23.36 2.28 16.44
CA TYR A 243 24.42 2.76 15.58
C TYR A 243 23.95 3.91 14.69
N LYS A 244 22.80 3.75 14.01
CA LYS A 244 22.22 4.76 13.13
C LYS A 244 21.81 6.03 13.87
N VAL A 245 21.26 5.89 15.07
CA VAL A 245 20.93 7.02 15.93
C VAL A 245 22.19 7.76 16.37
N MET A 246 23.24 7.05 16.77
CA MET A 246 24.50 7.67 17.17
C MET A 246 25.16 8.43 16.02
N THR A 247 25.23 7.85 14.82
CA THR A 247 25.81 8.55 13.66
C THR A 247 25.01 9.80 13.31
N THR A 248 23.68 9.76 13.42
CA THR A 248 22.83 10.95 13.25
C THR A 248 23.09 12.00 14.33
N LEU A 249 23.13 11.62 15.61
CA LEU A 249 23.39 12.53 16.74
C LEU A 249 24.78 13.18 16.64
N GLN A 250 25.78 12.44 16.17
CA GLN A 250 27.11 12.95 15.87
C GLN A 250 27.07 14.00 14.75
N GLN A 251 26.34 13.74 13.67
CA GLN A 251 26.20 14.67 12.54
C GLN A 251 25.55 16.00 12.96
N ILE A 252 24.54 15.97 13.84
CA ILE A 252 23.86 17.17 14.32
C ILE A 252 24.52 17.80 15.57
N GLY A 253 25.60 17.21 16.09
CA GLY A 253 26.36 17.74 17.23
C GLY A 253 25.65 17.62 18.59
N ASN A 254 24.70 16.70 18.76
CA ASN A 254 23.99 16.50 20.02
C ASN A 254 24.76 15.56 20.97
N ASN A 255 25.75 16.12 21.65
CA ASN A 255 26.72 15.38 22.47
C ASN A 255 26.09 14.65 23.68
N ASP A 256 25.04 15.22 24.29
CA ASP A 256 24.42 14.65 25.49
C ASP A 256 23.70 13.33 25.16
N LEU A 257 22.87 13.33 24.13
CA LEU A 257 22.20 12.10 23.67
C LEU A 257 23.19 11.13 23.04
N LEU A 258 24.21 11.62 22.32
CA LEU A 258 25.24 10.78 21.75
C LEU A 258 25.96 9.96 22.83
N LYS A 259 26.33 10.59 23.95
CA LYS A 259 26.95 9.91 25.09
C LYS A 259 26.05 8.84 25.69
N LYS A 260 24.75 9.11 25.79
CA LYS A 260 23.76 8.13 26.27
C LYS A 260 23.70 6.91 25.34
N TYR A 261 23.54 7.12 24.04
CA TYR A 261 23.44 6.01 23.09
C TYR A 261 24.74 5.25 22.88
N TYR A 262 25.89 5.90 23.09
CA TYR A 262 27.18 5.22 23.20
C TYR A 262 27.22 4.22 24.37
N GLN A 263 26.61 4.55 25.52
CA GLN A 263 26.50 3.59 26.62
C GLN A 263 25.58 2.43 26.25
N GLU A 264 24.43 2.70 25.63
CA GLU A 264 23.47 1.67 25.23
C GLU A 264 24.05 0.68 24.19
N ILE A 265 24.75 1.18 23.16
CA ILE A 265 25.33 0.31 22.13
C ILE A 265 26.43 -0.60 22.68
N ASN A 266 27.19 -0.13 23.68
CA ASN A 266 28.21 -0.94 24.35
C ASN A 266 27.63 -2.10 25.18
N THR A 267 26.33 -2.06 25.49
CA THR A 267 25.62 -3.19 26.12
C THR A 267 25.11 -4.22 25.11
N CYS A 268 25.20 -3.92 23.81
CA CYS A 268 24.74 -4.84 22.77
C CYS A 268 25.75 -5.96 22.55
N ILE A 269 25.23 -7.16 22.27
CA ILE A 269 26.04 -8.30 21.83
C ILE A 269 25.99 -8.31 20.30
N PRO A 270 27.11 -8.07 19.60
CA PRO A 270 27.15 -8.17 18.14
C PRO A 270 26.69 -9.54 17.65
N MET A 271 25.88 -9.58 16.61
CA MET A 271 25.32 -10.81 16.05
C MET A 271 26.14 -11.40 14.90
N ASN A 272 27.05 -10.61 14.32
CA ASN A 272 27.95 -11.01 13.23
C ASN A 272 29.27 -10.24 13.31
N GLU A 273 30.26 -10.62 12.49
CA GLU A 273 31.58 -9.96 12.49
C GLU A 273 31.50 -8.50 12.05
N GLU A 274 30.62 -8.12 11.14
CA GLU A 274 30.44 -6.72 10.71
C GLU A 274 30.03 -5.81 11.89
N GLN A 275 29.06 -6.24 12.70
CA GLN A 275 28.65 -5.51 13.90
C GLN A 275 29.76 -5.45 14.95
N LYS A 276 30.59 -6.50 15.02
CA LYS A 276 31.72 -6.55 15.96
C LYS A 276 32.80 -5.55 15.54
N ASP A 277 33.17 -5.52 14.27
CA ASP A 277 34.11 -4.56 13.69
C ASP A 277 33.58 -3.12 13.88
N LEU A 278 32.30 -2.89 13.62
CA LEU A 278 31.65 -1.59 13.88
C LEU A 278 31.71 -1.19 15.35
N LEU A 279 31.49 -2.12 16.28
CA LEU A 279 31.57 -1.84 17.72
C LEU A 279 33.00 -1.48 18.15
N GLU A 280 34.02 -2.10 17.55
CA GLU A 280 35.43 -1.74 17.79
C GLU A 280 35.71 -0.32 17.30
N VAL A 281 35.30 0.02 16.07
CA VAL A 281 35.44 1.39 15.52
C VAL A 281 34.73 2.43 16.41
N ILE A 282 33.52 2.13 16.89
CA ILE A 282 32.77 3.02 17.79
C ILE A 282 33.54 3.27 19.09
N LYS A 283 34.17 2.24 19.66
CA LYS A 283 34.99 2.38 20.87
C LYS A 283 36.27 3.18 20.62
N GLU A 284 36.85 3.11 19.43
CA GLU A 284 38.02 3.92 19.07
C GLU A 284 37.65 5.40 18.90
N ILE A 285 36.49 5.70 18.33
CA ILE A 285 36.05 7.08 18.04
C ILE A 285 35.52 7.78 19.30
N PHE A 286 34.81 7.04 20.16
CA PHE A 286 34.06 7.62 21.29
C PHE A 286 34.56 7.21 22.68
N GLY A 287 35.54 6.30 22.76
CA GLY A 287 36.11 5.79 24.01
C GLY A 287 37.10 6.71 24.70
#